data_AF-A0A7D5L7V0-F1
#
_entry.id   AF-A0A7D5L7V0-F1
#
_cell.length_a   1.000
_cell.length_b   1.000
_cell.length_c   1.000
_cell.angle_alpha   90.00
_cell.angle_beta   90.00
_cell.angle_gamma   90.00
#
_symmetry.space_group_name_H-M   'P 1'
#
loop_
_entity.id
_entity.type
_entity.pdbx_description
1 polymer ?
#
loop_
_entity_poly.entity_id
_entity_poly.type
_entity_poly.pdbx_seq_one_letter_code
_entity_poly.pdbx_strand_id
1 'polypeptide(L)'
;MTLDVAEFAKVLKQPFERNAEPGDDVLIITDTEVADSVRTALFTAATQLDLDPTLTVMTPRKRDNNDPTRLIGEAMKESDVYVTAVSKALAHSRPSAAAQEAGKKLIIMSEISPDILRSGAAKANYDKMQRIADALGDIYAEGKEIRVTDDNGTDVVADIEDRTYWPSAGTASKRPEPPYACAFPDGEVGVCPAEGSTQGTVVWDTSLHDIGWLDEPIELEVEDGWVTNISGGKEAEQYRQILEEDGDENARYCAAEIALGINDGAEFSGRMRTDKKVYGSVHIATGDNIDIGGDIESDLHIDGVIGSPTVWVDDRKLAEDGEILIEPKEE
;
A
#
# COMPACT_ATOMS: atom_id res chain seq x y z
N MET A 1 3.89 -10.42 -30.50
CA MET A 1 4.02 -9.63 -29.26
C MET A 1 4.33 -8.20 -29.67
N THR A 2 3.54 -7.21 -29.24
CA THR A 2 3.86 -5.79 -29.49
C THR A 2 5.12 -5.41 -28.70
N LEU A 3 5.81 -4.34 -29.09
CA LEU A 3 6.99 -3.85 -28.39
C LEU A 3 6.68 -3.56 -26.90
N ASP A 4 5.51 -2.96 -26.62
CA ASP A 4 5.07 -2.66 -25.26
C ASP A 4 4.92 -3.92 -24.38
N VAL A 5 4.35 -5.01 -24.90
CA VAL A 5 4.14 -6.23 -24.11
C VAL A 5 5.48 -6.85 -23.70
N ALA A 6 6.49 -6.81 -24.58
CA ALA A 6 7.82 -7.34 -24.25
C ALA A 6 8.52 -6.48 -23.19
N GLU A 7 8.38 -5.15 -23.26
CA GLU A 7 8.91 -4.24 -22.24
C GLU A 7 8.21 -4.47 -20.89
N PHE A 8 6.89 -4.51 -20.88
CA PHE A 8 6.09 -4.73 -19.68
C PHE A 8 6.37 -6.10 -19.05
N ALA A 9 6.50 -7.14 -19.86
CA ALA A 9 6.82 -8.47 -19.35
C ALA A 9 8.18 -8.48 -18.64
N LYS A 10 9.17 -7.71 -19.12
CA LYS A 10 10.47 -7.61 -18.45
C LYS A 10 10.34 -6.99 -17.06
N VAL A 11 9.54 -5.93 -16.92
CA VAL A 11 9.27 -5.26 -15.64
C VAL A 11 8.48 -6.17 -14.70
N LEU A 12 7.44 -6.83 -15.22
CA LEU A 12 6.54 -7.70 -14.47
C LEU A 12 7.16 -9.04 -14.05
N LYS A 13 8.39 -9.36 -14.45
CA LYS A 13 9.12 -10.50 -13.87
C LYS A 13 9.48 -10.28 -12.42
N GLN A 14 9.83 -9.05 -12.05
CA GLN A 14 10.29 -8.70 -10.71
C GLN A 14 9.35 -9.17 -9.58
N PRO A 15 8.02 -8.90 -9.62
CA PRO A 15 7.12 -9.41 -8.59
C PRO A 15 7.03 -10.94 -8.57
N PHE A 16 7.19 -11.63 -9.69
CA PHE A 16 7.18 -13.10 -9.73
C PHE A 16 8.48 -13.69 -9.21
N GLU A 17 9.64 -13.19 -9.66
CA GLU A 17 10.97 -13.66 -9.23
C GLU A 17 11.16 -13.58 -7.70
N ARG A 18 10.48 -12.64 -7.04
CA ARG A 18 10.53 -12.45 -5.59
C ARG A 18 9.58 -13.35 -4.81
N ASN A 19 8.54 -13.89 -5.45
CA ASN A 19 7.39 -14.46 -4.74
C ASN A 19 6.99 -15.87 -5.20
N ALA A 20 7.45 -16.31 -6.38
CA ALA A 20 7.10 -17.60 -6.97
C ALA A 20 8.36 -18.42 -7.29
N GLU A 21 8.19 -19.73 -7.35
CA GLU A 21 9.21 -20.70 -7.78
C GLU A 21 8.81 -21.35 -9.12
N PRO A 22 9.77 -21.76 -9.98
CA PRO A 22 9.46 -22.50 -11.20
C PRO A 22 8.54 -23.70 -10.93
N GLY A 23 7.44 -23.78 -11.68
CA GLY A 23 6.39 -24.79 -11.52
C GLY A 23 5.22 -24.39 -10.62
N ASP A 24 5.27 -23.26 -9.91
CA ASP A 24 4.14 -22.76 -9.12
C ASP A 24 2.91 -22.49 -9.99
N ASP A 25 1.73 -22.83 -9.47
CA ASP A 25 0.43 -22.49 -10.07
C ASP A 25 0.11 -21.00 -9.80
N VAL A 26 0.09 -20.18 -10.86
CA VAL A 26 -0.11 -18.72 -10.73
C VAL A 26 -1.48 -18.29 -11.24
N LEU A 27 -2.35 -17.79 -10.36
CA LEU A 27 -3.63 -17.22 -10.76
C LEU A 27 -3.51 -15.72 -11.00
N ILE A 28 -3.64 -15.29 -12.25
CA ILE A 28 -3.65 -13.87 -12.63
C ILE A 28 -5.09 -13.40 -12.75
N ILE A 29 -5.51 -12.49 -11.87
CA ILE A 29 -6.88 -11.99 -11.77
C ILE A 29 -6.92 -10.59 -12.32
N THR A 30 -7.79 -10.38 -13.31
CA THR A 30 -7.96 -9.08 -13.96
C THR A 30 -9.43 -8.79 -14.21
N ASP A 31 -9.74 -7.55 -14.56
CA ASP A 31 -11.06 -7.16 -15.03
C ASP A 31 -10.99 -6.43 -16.38
N THR A 32 -12.17 -6.15 -16.96
CA THR A 32 -12.31 -5.55 -18.28
C THR A 32 -11.72 -4.14 -18.41
N GLU A 33 -11.38 -3.45 -17.31
CA GLU A 33 -10.79 -2.11 -17.34
C GLU A 33 -9.25 -2.14 -17.42
N VAL A 34 -8.61 -3.21 -16.97
CA VAL A 34 -7.16 -3.39 -17.09
C VAL A 34 -6.76 -3.58 -18.56
N ALA A 35 -5.76 -2.83 -19.05
CA ALA A 35 -5.36 -2.88 -20.46
C ALA A 35 -4.91 -4.29 -20.91
N ASP A 36 -5.32 -4.72 -22.11
CA ASP A 36 -4.95 -6.03 -22.67
C ASP A 36 -3.44 -6.24 -22.75
N SER A 37 -2.67 -5.17 -22.96
CA SER A 37 -1.20 -5.20 -22.97
C SER A 37 -0.64 -5.58 -21.60
N VAL A 38 -1.24 -5.12 -20.50
CA VAL A 38 -0.85 -5.48 -19.13
C VAL A 38 -1.20 -6.95 -18.86
N ARG A 39 -2.43 -7.37 -19.18
CA ARG A 39 -2.86 -8.77 -18.98
C ARG A 39 -1.96 -9.75 -19.74
N THR A 40 -1.66 -9.43 -21.00
CA THR A 40 -0.77 -10.25 -21.84
C THR A 40 0.67 -10.27 -21.31
N ALA A 41 1.15 -9.14 -20.81
CA ALA A 41 2.50 -9.03 -20.26
C ALA A 41 2.66 -9.79 -18.95
N LEU A 42 1.67 -9.77 -18.06
CA LEU A 42 1.64 -10.58 -16.83
C LEU A 42 1.74 -12.08 -17.14
N PHE A 43 0.88 -12.57 -18.03
CA PHE A 43 0.90 -13.96 -18.47
C PHE A 43 2.26 -14.33 -19.10
N THR A 44 2.78 -13.45 -19.96
CA THR A 44 4.09 -13.63 -20.60
C THR A 44 5.23 -13.69 -19.59
N ALA A 45 5.25 -12.78 -18.61
CA ALA A 45 6.29 -12.73 -17.58
C ALA A 45 6.31 -14.03 -16.77
N ALA A 46 5.15 -14.50 -16.31
CA ALA A 46 5.02 -15.75 -15.57
C ALA A 46 5.48 -16.96 -16.41
N THR A 47 5.02 -17.10 -17.65
CA THR A 47 5.46 -18.20 -18.54
C THR A 47 6.97 -18.18 -18.79
N GLN A 48 7.59 -17.01 -18.90
CA GLN A 48 9.04 -16.90 -19.12
C GLN A 48 9.89 -17.26 -17.89
N LEU A 49 9.26 -17.41 -16.73
CA LEU A 49 9.87 -17.83 -15.47
C LEU A 49 9.54 -19.30 -15.14
N ASP A 50 9.06 -20.06 -16.13
CA ASP A 50 8.67 -21.47 -15.98
C ASP A 50 7.57 -21.68 -14.90
N LEU A 51 6.71 -20.70 -14.69
CA LEU A 51 5.49 -20.81 -13.86
C LEU A 51 4.33 -21.39 -14.68
N ASP A 52 3.25 -21.85 -14.04
CA ASP A 52 2.01 -22.30 -14.70
C ASP A 52 0.88 -21.26 -14.54
N PRO A 53 0.83 -20.19 -15.35
CA PRO A 53 -0.15 -19.12 -15.18
C PRO A 53 -1.53 -19.47 -15.74
N THR A 54 -2.58 -19.15 -14.97
CA THR A 54 -3.96 -19.04 -15.44
C THR A 54 -4.41 -17.58 -15.41
N LEU A 55 -4.74 -17.01 -16.57
CA LEU A 55 -5.29 -15.65 -16.68
C LEU A 55 -6.82 -15.68 -16.65
N THR A 56 -7.40 -14.90 -15.73
CA THR A 56 -8.85 -14.69 -15.62
C THR A 56 -9.19 -13.21 -15.87
N VAL A 57 -10.37 -12.97 -16.46
CA VAL A 57 -10.91 -11.64 -16.71
C VAL A 57 -12.36 -11.61 -16.24
N MET A 58 -12.73 -10.69 -15.37
CA MET A 58 -14.11 -10.46 -14.93
C MET A 58 -14.59 -9.04 -15.27
N THR A 59 -15.87 -8.73 -15.04
CA THR A 59 -16.31 -7.32 -14.99
C THR A 59 -15.81 -6.66 -13.70
N PRO A 60 -15.47 -5.37 -13.71
CA PRO A 60 -15.08 -4.63 -12.51
C PRO A 60 -16.06 -4.82 -11.36
N ARG A 61 -15.52 -4.84 -10.14
CA ARG A 61 -16.35 -4.85 -8.94
C ARG A 61 -16.97 -3.47 -8.73
N LYS A 62 -18.04 -3.40 -7.93
CA LYS A 62 -18.76 -2.14 -7.71
C LYS A 62 -17.95 -1.14 -6.90
N ARG A 63 -17.24 -1.64 -5.90
CA ARG A 63 -16.33 -0.90 -5.01
C ARG A 63 -15.17 -1.80 -4.62
N ASP A 64 -14.16 -1.22 -4.02
CA ASP A 64 -13.01 -1.92 -3.46
C ASP A 64 -13.45 -2.96 -2.42
N ASN A 65 -12.67 -4.03 -2.31
CA ASN A 65 -12.85 -5.17 -1.39
C ASN A 65 -14.14 -5.98 -1.55
N ASN A 66 -14.95 -5.69 -2.57
CA ASN A 66 -16.03 -6.59 -2.99
C ASN A 66 -15.47 -7.90 -3.55
N ASP A 67 -16.07 -9.02 -3.15
CA ASP A 67 -15.66 -10.35 -3.64
C ASP A 67 -15.59 -10.44 -5.18
N PRO A 68 -14.59 -11.18 -5.72
CA PRO A 68 -14.55 -11.53 -7.13
C PRO A 68 -15.70 -12.48 -7.51
N THR A 69 -15.75 -12.91 -8.77
CA THR A 69 -16.70 -13.97 -9.14
C THR A 69 -16.42 -15.24 -8.33
N ARG A 70 -17.46 -16.03 -8.04
CA ARG A 70 -17.33 -17.30 -7.29
C ARG A 70 -16.25 -18.21 -7.87
N LEU A 71 -16.13 -18.30 -9.19
CA LEU A 71 -15.13 -19.16 -9.84
C LEU A 71 -13.70 -18.69 -9.57
N ILE A 72 -13.45 -17.38 -9.61
CA ILE A 72 -12.15 -16.78 -9.28
C ILE A 72 -11.85 -16.99 -7.79
N GLY A 73 -12.84 -16.78 -6.91
CA GLY A 73 -12.66 -16.96 -5.47
C GLY A 73 -12.29 -18.38 -5.06
N GLU A 74 -12.82 -19.42 -5.72
CA GLU A 74 -12.37 -20.80 -5.46
C GLU A 74 -10.97 -21.06 -6.05
N ALA A 75 -10.67 -20.51 -7.23
CA ALA A 75 -9.36 -20.68 -7.85
C ALA A 75 -8.21 -20.06 -7.01
N MET A 76 -8.48 -18.95 -6.30
CA MET A 76 -7.49 -18.32 -5.41
C MET A 76 -6.94 -19.29 -4.35
N LYS A 77 -7.77 -20.22 -3.85
CA LYS A 77 -7.37 -21.19 -2.81
C LYS A 77 -6.54 -22.34 -3.35
N GLU A 78 -6.61 -22.58 -4.65
CA GLU A 78 -5.91 -23.69 -5.30
C GLU A 78 -4.54 -23.24 -5.86
N SER A 79 -4.36 -21.95 -6.18
CA SER A 79 -3.08 -21.40 -6.64
C SER A 79 -2.00 -21.38 -5.56
N ASP A 80 -0.73 -21.37 -5.93
CA ASP A 80 0.40 -21.09 -5.03
C ASP A 80 0.59 -19.58 -4.84
N VAL A 81 0.45 -18.83 -5.94
CA VAL A 81 0.53 -17.37 -5.98
C VAL A 81 -0.66 -16.82 -6.76
N TYR A 82 -1.30 -15.76 -6.26
CA TYR A 82 -2.33 -15.05 -7.00
C TYR A 82 -2.06 -13.56 -7.10
N VAL A 83 -2.33 -13.00 -8.27
CA VAL A 83 -2.11 -11.58 -8.61
C VAL A 83 -3.46 -10.90 -8.76
N THR A 84 -3.68 -9.82 -8.04
CA THR A 84 -4.89 -8.98 -8.16
C THR A 84 -4.59 -7.74 -8.98
N ALA A 85 -4.52 -7.90 -10.31
CA ALA A 85 -4.31 -6.83 -11.29
C ALA A 85 -5.66 -6.31 -11.81
N VAL A 86 -6.34 -5.53 -10.98
CA VAL A 86 -7.75 -5.14 -11.11
C VAL A 86 -7.94 -3.63 -10.90
N SER A 87 -9.01 -3.06 -11.44
CA SER A 87 -9.37 -1.66 -11.24
C SER A 87 -10.01 -1.38 -9.88
N LYS A 88 -10.57 -2.40 -9.23
CA LYS A 88 -11.09 -2.36 -7.86
C LYS A 88 -10.42 -3.42 -7.00
N ALA A 89 -9.82 -3.01 -5.89
CA ALA A 89 -9.01 -3.85 -5.01
C ALA A 89 -9.79 -5.07 -4.52
N LEU A 90 -9.09 -6.19 -4.37
CA LEU A 90 -9.64 -7.46 -3.88
C LEU A 90 -8.88 -7.98 -2.64
N ALA A 91 -7.84 -7.26 -2.20
CA ALA A 91 -6.91 -7.73 -1.18
C ALA A 91 -7.63 -8.11 0.12
N HIS A 92 -8.63 -7.31 0.52
CA HIS A 92 -9.41 -7.50 1.74
C HIS A 92 -10.79 -8.16 1.48
N SER A 93 -10.95 -8.84 0.34
CA SER A 93 -12.16 -9.60 0.05
C SER A 93 -12.16 -10.95 0.80
N ARG A 94 -13.35 -11.51 1.06
CA ARG A 94 -13.46 -12.78 1.81
C ARG A 94 -12.71 -13.94 1.14
N PRO A 95 -12.74 -14.10 -0.20
CA PRO A 95 -11.94 -15.14 -0.86
C PRO A 95 -10.43 -14.90 -0.76
N SER A 96 -9.98 -13.64 -0.75
CA SER A 96 -8.56 -13.30 -0.57
C SER A 96 -8.11 -13.66 0.84
N ALA A 97 -8.84 -13.24 1.88
CA ALA A 97 -8.56 -13.63 3.27
C ALA A 97 -8.49 -15.16 3.42
N ALA A 98 -9.46 -15.90 2.89
CA ALA A 98 -9.45 -17.37 2.93
C ALA A 98 -8.26 -18.00 2.18
N ALA A 99 -7.78 -17.40 1.10
CA ALA A 99 -6.58 -17.87 0.39
C ALA A 99 -5.32 -17.60 1.22
N GLN A 100 -5.23 -16.44 1.87
CA GLN A 100 -4.09 -16.09 2.72
C GLN A 100 -4.02 -16.93 3.99
N GLU A 101 -5.17 -17.23 4.62
CA GLU A 101 -5.29 -18.21 5.71
C GLU A 101 -4.82 -19.61 5.28
N ALA A 102 -5.08 -19.99 4.02
CA ALA A 102 -4.58 -21.23 3.42
C ALA A 102 -3.09 -21.17 3.02
N GLY A 103 -2.39 -20.07 3.34
CA GLY A 103 -0.96 -19.89 3.10
C GLY A 103 -0.61 -19.47 1.67
N LYS A 104 -1.58 -18.99 0.89
CA LYS A 104 -1.34 -18.56 -0.50
C LYS A 104 -0.76 -17.15 -0.52
N LYS A 105 0.18 -16.90 -1.44
CA LYS A 105 0.85 -15.60 -1.58
C LYS A 105 0.04 -14.68 -2.49
N LEU A 106 -0.18 -13.45 -2.03
CA LEU A 106 -0.87 -12.40 -2.75
C LEU A 106 0.12 -11.37 -3.30
N ILE A 107 -0.02 -11.03 -4.58
CA ILE A 107 0.62 -9.86 -5.19
C ILE A 107 -0.47 -8.85 -5.59
N ILE A 108 -0.52 -7.73 -4.86
CA ILE A 108 -1.50 -6.66 -5.06
C ILE A 108 -1.04 -5.75 -6.19
N MET A 109 -1.84 -5.66 -7.26
CA MET A 109 -1.58 -4.81 -8.43
C MET A 109 -2.80 -3.96 -8.79
N SER A 110 -3.56 -3.52 -7.78
CA SER A 110 -4.67 -2.59 -7.97
C SER A 110 -4.20 -1.32 -8.69
N GLU A 111 -5.02 -0.80 -9.59
CA GLU A 111 -4.74 0.38 -10.42
C GLU A 111 -3.60 0.22 -11.46
N ILE A 112 -3.07 -0.99 -11.63
CA ILE A 112 -1.96 -1.22 -12.56
C ILE A 112 -2.32 -0.78 -13.98
N SER A 113 -1.41 -0.03 -14.60
CA SER A 113 -1.62 0.55 -15.92
C SER A 113 -0.33 0.54 -16.74
N PRO A 114 -0.43 0.70 -18.07
CA PRO A 114 0.74 0.89 -18.92
C PRO A 114 1.66 2.03 -18.46
N ASP A 115 1.12 3.10 -17.86
CA ASP A 115 1.92 4.23 -17.37
C ASP A 115 2.71 3.85 -16.13
N ILE A 116 2.10 3.15 -15.18
CA ILE A 116 2.79 2.63 -13.98
C ILE A 116 3.91 1.66 -14.40
N LEU A 117 3.67 0.78 -15.37
CA LEU A 117 4.72 -0.13 -15.86
C LEU A 117 5.88 0.58 -16.57
N ARG A 118 5.67 1.81 -17.05
CA ARG A 118 6.72 2.63 -17.64
C ARG A 118 7.46 3.48 -16.60
N SER A 119 6.85 3.77 -15.46
CA SER A 119 7.38 4.67 -14.43
C SER A 119 8.62 4.09 -13.74
N GLY A 120 9.34 4.96 -13.02
CA GLY A 120 10.45 4.54 -12.18
C GLY A 120 10.00 3.61 -11.04
N ALA A 121 8.78 3.78 -10.51
CA ALA A 121 8.27 3.00 -9.39
C ALA A 121 8.30 1.49 -9.68
N ALA A 122 7.84 1.09 -10.87
CA ALA A 122 7.83 -0.29 -11.32
C ALA A 122 9.23 -0.82 -11.69
N LYS A 123 10.18 0.08 -11.95
CA LYS A 123 11.55 -0.23 -12.41
C LYS A 123 12.60 -0.06 -11.30
N ALA A 124 12.16 0.23 -10.08
CA ALA A 124 13.02 0.51 -8.93
C ALA A 124 13.90 -0.70 -8.57
N ASN A 125 14.96 -0.44 -7.81
CA ASN A 125 15.83 -1.51 -7.30
C ASN A 125 15.25 -2.07 -5.99
N TYR A 126 14.46 -3.13 -6.11
CA TYR A 126 13.80 -3.74 -4.95
C TYR A 126 14.77 -4.38 -3.96
N ASP A 127 15.99 -4.78 -4.38
CA ASP A 127 16.99 -5.33 -3.46
C ASP A 127 17.57 -4.22 -2.58
N LYS A 128 17.83 -3.04 -3.16
CA LYS A 128 18.19 -1.84 -2.38
C LYS A 128 17.04 -1.44 -1.45
N MET A 129 15.81 -1.41 -1.98
CA MET A 129 14.61 -1.06 -1.23
C MET A 129 14.39 -1.99 -0.04
N GLN A 130 14.53 -3.31 -0.22
CA GLN A 130 14.42 -4.29 0.86
C GLN A 130 15.43 -4.03 1.97
N ARG A 131 16.68 -3.68 1.64
CA ARG A 131 17.70 -3.39 2.66
C ARG A 131 17.41 -2.12 3.47
N ILE A 132 16.75 -1.13 2.87
CA ILE A 132 16.22 0.04 3.58
C ILE A 132 15.03 -0.39 4.45
N ALA A 133 14.10 -1.16 3.89
CA ALA A 133 12.93 -1.67 4.59
C ALA A 133 13.33 -2.46 5.85
N ASP A 134 14.31 -3.35 5.73
CA ASP A 134 14.82 -4.16 6.84
C ASP A 134 15.55 -3.32 7.89
N ALA A 135 16.24 -2.24 7.50
CA ALA A 135 16.89 -1.33 8.42
C ALA A 135 15.87 -0.50 9.22
N LEU A 136 14.82 -0.02 8.56
CA LEU A 136 13.69 0.65 9.20
C LEU A 136 12.89 -0.32 10.08
N GLY A 137 12.68 -1.55 9.63
CA GLY A 137 11.98 -2.59 10.37
C GLY A 137 12.63 -2.89 11.73
N ASP A 138 13.96 -2.95 11.81
CA ASP A 138 14.67 -3.11 13.09
C ASP A 138 14.41 -1.94 14.05
N ILE A 139 14.28 -0.72 13.52
CA ILE A 139 14.01 0.48 14.33
C ILE A 139 12.58 0.43 14.86
N TYR A 140 11.63 0.09 14.00
CA TYR A 140 10.21 -0.01 14.35
C TYR A 140 9.97 -1.14 15.36
N ALA A 141 10.76 -2.21 15.31
CA ALA A 141 10.68 -3.33 16.26
C ALA A 141 11.02 -2.94 17.71
N GLU A 142 11.88 -1.93 17.90
CA GLU A 142 12.35 -1.47 19.22
C GLU A 142 11.76 -0.12 19.63
N GLY A 143 11.13 0.59 18.69
CA GLY A 143 10.61 1.94 18.85
C GLY A 143 9.36 1.99 19.74
N LYS A 144 9.14 3.14 20.37
CA LYS A 144 8.00 3.35 21.28
C LYS A 144 7.11 4.50 20.86
N GLU A 145 7.70 5.56 20.31
CA GLU A 145 6.96 6.72 19.82
C GLU A 145 7.39 7.03 18.39
N ILE A 146 6.42 7.26 17.50
CA ILE A 146 6.66 7.86 16.20
C ILE A 146 6.19 9.31 16.22
N ARG A 147 7.00 10.20 15.64
CA ARG A 147 6.62 11.61 15.43
C ARG A 147 6.85 12.00 13.98
N VAL A 148 5.84 12.62 13.38
CA VAL A 148 5.91 13.15 12.01
C VAL A 148 5.68 14.66 12.09
N THR A 149 6.56 15.43 11.46
CA THR A 149 6.46 16.89 11.40
C THR A 149 6.75 17.41 10.00
N ASP A 150 6.14 18.51 9.60
CA ASP A 150 6.53 19.24 8.38
C ASP A 150 6.33 20.76 8.54
N ASP A 151 6.78 21.52 7.53
CA ASP A 151 6.61 22.98 7.48
C ASP A 151 5.17 23.42 7.11
N ASN A 152 4.33 22.50 6.63
CA ASN A 152 2.93 22.75 6.28
C ASN A 152 1.98 22.68 7.48
N GLY A 153 2.46 22.23 8.64
CA GLY A 153 1.74 22.24 9.90
C GLY A 153 1.51 20.85 10.50
N THR A 154 1.97 19.78 9.86
CA THR A 154 1.96 18.45 10.46
C THR A 154 2.85 18.48 11.71
N ASP A 155 2.29 18.05 12.84
CA ASP A 155 2.99 17.71 14.07
C ASP A 155 2.13 16.71 14.82
N VAL A 156 2.39 15.42 14.57
CA VAL A 156 1.61 14.32 15.12
C VAL A 156 2.54 13.33 15.79
N VAL A 157 2.12 12.85 16.96
CA VAL A 157 2.79 11.78 17.71
C VAL A 157 1.86 10.59 17.88
N ALA A 158 2.41 9.39 17.93
CA ALA A 158 1.67 8.18 18.26
C ALA A 158 2.57 7.14 18.94
N ASP A 159 1.96 6.30 19.78
CA ASP A 159 2.64 5.18 20.44
C ASP A 159 2.72 3.98 19.48
N ILE A 160 3.91 3.40 19.36
CA ILE A 160 4.22 2.25 18.51
C ILE A 160 4.88 1.10 19.30
N GLU A 161 4.95 1.19 20.63
CA GLU A 161 5.53 0.15 21.48
C GLU A 161 4.74 -1.16 21.35
N ASP A 162 5.46 -2.26 21.09
CA ASP A 162 4.89 -3.60 20.93
C ASP A 162 3.78 -3.69 19.85
N ARG A 163 3.82 -2.82 18.84
CA ARG A 163 2.84 -2.78 17.74
C ARG A 163 3.25 -3.54 16.50
N THR A 164 2.25 -3.88 15.69
CA THR A 164 2.46 -4.51 14.37
C THR A 164 3.07 -3.49 13.41
N TYR A 165 4.21 -3.86 12.82
CA TYR A 165 4.88 -3.09 11.76
C TYR A 165 5.16 -4.00 10.55
N TRP A 166 5.39 -3.38 9.39
CA TRP A 166 5.63 -4.11 8.16
C TRP A 166 6.61 -3.41 7.22
N PRO A 167 7.83 -3.93 7.09
CA PRO A 167 8.71 -3.54 6.01
C PRO A 167 8.25 -4.23 4.71
N SER A 168 7.77 -3.44 3.74
CA SER A 168 7.29 -3.94 2.45
C SER A 168 8.13 -3.43 1.29
N ALA A 169 8.80 -4.35 0.60
CA ALA A 169 9.56 -4.08 -0.61
C ALA A 169 9.35 -5.18 -1.66
N GLY A 170 8.09 -5.50 -1.98
CA GLY A 170 7.72 -6.39 -3.08
C GLY A 170 7.90 -7.87 -2.84
N THR A 171 8.18 -8.26 -1.60
CA THR A 171 8.21 -9.66 -1.18
C THR A 171 7.04 -9.90 -0.24
N ALA A 172 6.20 -10.88 -0.59
CA ALA A 172 5.13 -11.40 0.25
C ALA A 172 5.79 -12.10 1.44
N SER A 173 6.11 -11.32 2.46
CA SER A 173 6.90 -11.78 3.59
C SER A 173 6.07 -12.68 4.50
N LYS A 174 6.77 -13.60 5.16
CA LYS A 174 6.19 -14.35 6.28
C LYS A 174 6.17 -13.43 7.49
N ARG A 175 5.09 -12.66 7.66
CA ARG A 175 4.70 -12.22 9.01
C ARG A 175 4.46 -13.50 9.84
N PRO A 176 4.66 -13.48 11.17
CA PRO A 176 4.45 -14.67 12.01
C PRO A 176 3.04 -15.27 11.86
N GLU A 177 2.08 -14.49 11.39
CA GLU A 177 0.74 -14.90 10.94
C GLU A 177 0.42 -14.24 9.58
N PRO A 178 -0.52 -14.76 8.77
CA PRO A 178 -1.03 -14.10 7.58
C PRO A 178 -1.36 -12.61 7.82
N PRO A 179 -1.35 -11.76 6.79
CA PRO A 179 -1.29 -12.08 5.35
C PRO A 179 0.13 -12.23 4.76
N TYR A 180 0.30 -13.20 3.85
CA TYR A 180 1.44 -13.28 2.92
C TYR A 180 1.18 -12.40 1.69
N ALA A 181 1.31 -11.09 1.84
CA ALA A 181 1.02 -10.13 0.76
C ALA A 181 2.19 -9.20 0.50
N CYS A 182 2.32 -8.79 -0.76
CA CYS A 182 3.08 -7.61 -1.16
C CYS A 182 2.31 -6.84 -2.22
N ALA A 183 2.77 -5.63 -2.55
CA ALA A 183 2.21 -4.84 -3.63
C ALA A 183 3.18 -4.73 -4.80
N PHE A 184 2.70 -4.26 -5.95
CA PHE A 184 3.54 -3.87 -7.07
C PHE A 184 2.91 -2.69 -7.86
N PRO A 185 3.65 -1.59 -8.10
CA PRO A 185 4.93 -1.23 -7.49
C PRO A 185 4.87 -1.22 -5.95
N ASP A 186 5.98 -1.38 -5.26
CA ASP A 186 6.05 -1.48 -3.80
C ASP A 186 7.05 -0.49 -3.19
N GLY A 187 7.12 -0.44 -1.86
CA GLY A 187 8.12 0.33 -1.13
C GLY A 187 7.53 1.23 -0.07
N GLU A 188 7.11 0.64 1.04
CA GLU A 188 6.66 1.37 2.24
C GLU A 188 7.04 0.58 3.49
N VAL A 189 7.30 1.29 4.60
CA VAL A 189 7.47 0.70 5.92
C VAL A 189 6.45 1.32 6.86
N GLY A 190 5.45 0.53 7.23
CA GLY A 190 4.33 0.99 8.03
C GLY A 190 4.30 0.43 9.44
N VAL A 191 3.53 1.10 10.29
CA VAL A 191 3.17 0.67 11.64
C VAL A 191 1.71 1.00 11.90
N CYS A 192 1.04 0.14 12.66
CA CYS A 192 -0.28 0.39 13.20
C CYS A 192 -0.13 0.91 14.64
N PRO A 193 -0.30 2.22 14.89
CA PRO A 193 -0.10 2.77 16.23
C PRO A 193 -1.08 2.21 17.26
N ALA A 194 -0.76 2.34 18.54
CA ALA A 194 -1.63 1.92 19.63
C ALA A 194 -2.93 2.72 19.63
N GLU A 195 -4.05 2.03 19.86
CA GLU A 195 -5.37 2.64 19.80
C GLU A 195 -5.54 3.81 20.77
N GLY A 196 -5.97 4.95 20.22
CA GLY A 196 -6.19 6.18 20.98
C GLY A 196 -4.92 6.95 21.38
N SER A 197 -3.74 6.52 20.93
CA SER A 197 -2.47 7.19 21.26
C SER A 197 -2.14 8.37 20.36
N THR A 198 -2.72 8.44 19.16
CA THR A 198 -2.39 9.48 18.18
C THR A 198 -2.92 10.84 18.61
N GLN A 199 -2.06 11.86 18.59
CA GLN A 199 -2.37 13.23 19.02
C GLN A 199 -1.66 14.25 18.14
N GLY A 200 -2.34 15.34 17.80
CA GLY A 200 -1.74 16.50 17.15
C GLY A 200 -2.44 16.90 15.85
N THR A 201 -1.65 17.34 14.86
CA THR A 201 -2.16 17.83 13.58
C THR A 201 -1.54 17.05 12.42
N VAL A 202 -2.36 16.59 11.49
CA VAL A 202 -1.95 15.93 10.25
C VAL A 202 -2.34 16.81 9.07
N VAL A 203 -1.38 17.15 8.19
CA VAL A 203 -1.64 17.94 6.99
C VAL A 203 -1.34 17.09 5.75
N TRP A 204 -2.38 16.61 5.08
CA TRP A 204 -2.23 15.96 3.78
C TRP A 204 -2.07 17.03 2.70
N ASP A 205 -0.94 17.01 1.99
CA ASP A 205 -0.54 18.09 1.08
C ASP A 205 -0.30 17.65 -0.37
N THR A 206 -0.43 16.36 -0.65
CA THR A 206 -0.07 15.79 -1.95
C THR A 206 -1.22 15.06 -2.63
N SER A 207 -1.69 13.95 -2.05
CA SER A 207 -2.76 13.14 -2.63
C SER A 207 -3.58 12.43 -1.55
N LEU A 208 -4.84 12.11 -1.85
CA LEU A 208 -5.75 11.38 -0.98
C LEU A 208 -6.43 10.23 -1.73
N HIS A 209 -6.67 9.12 -1.05
CA HIS A 209 -7.42 7.99 -1.58
C HIS A 209 -8.82 8.49 -2.02
N ASP A 210 -9.34 7.97 -3.13
CA ASP A 210 -10.63 8.34 -3.75
C ASP A 210 -10.77 9.77 -4.31
N ILE A 211 -9.91 10.71 -3.91
CA ILE A 211 -9.89 12.08 -4.45
C ILE A 211 -8.78 12.27 -5.49
N GLY A 212 -7.60 11.68 -5.25
CA GLY A 212 -6.41 11.86 -6.05
C GLY A 212 -5.59 13.09 -5.63
N TRP A 213 -5.14 13.89 -6.60
CA TRP A 213 -4.28 15.06 -6.37
C TRP A 213 -4.96 16.14 -5.52
N LEU A 214 -4.22 16.73 -4.58
CA LEU A 214 -4.68 17.84 -3.76
C LEU A 214 -4.16 19.18 -4.32
N ASP A 215 -5.08 20.08 -4.68
CA ASP A 215 -4.73 21.46 -5.09
C ASP A 215 -4.45 22.35 -3.86
N GLU A 216 -5.12 22.06 -2.73
CA GLU A 216 -4.92 22.70 -1.43
C GLU A 216 -4.82 21.61 -0.34
N PRO A 217 -3.99 21.81 0.70
CA PRO A 217 -3.85 20.83 1.75
C PRO A 217 -5.14 20.62 2.56
N ILE A 218 -5.27 19.43 3.15
CA ILE A 218 -6.32 19.07 4.10
C ILE A 218 -5.67 18.92 5.47
N GLU A 219 -6.14 19.71 6.43
CA GLU A 219 -5.65 19.66 7.81
C GLU A 219 -6.65 18.91 8.69
N LEU A 220 -6.13 17.97 9.48
CA LEU A 220 -6.87 17.18 10.44
C LEU A 220 -6.34 17.48 11.85
N GLU A 221 -7.22 17.89 12.75
CA GLU A 221 -6.94 17.91 14.18
C GLU A 221 -7.27 16.53 14.75
N VAL A 222 -6.33 15.90 15.44
CA VAL A 222 -6.45 14.54 15.98
C VAL A 222 -6.32 14.59 17.50
N GLU A 223 -7.36 14.11 18.19
CA GLU A 223 -7.37 13.95 19.65
C GLU A 223 -7.75 12.50 20.03
N ASP A 224 -6.96 11.88 20.91
CA ASP A 224 -7.14 10.52 21.42
C ASP A 224 -7.43 9.49 20.31
N GLY A 225 -6.73 9.61 19.19
CA GLY A 225 -6.91 8.71 18.04
C GLY A 225 -8.08 9.06 17.11
N TRP A 226 -8.69 10.25 17.22
CA TRP A 226 -9.88 10.62 16.44
C TRP A 226 -9.74 11.99 15.78
N VAL A 227 -10.13 12.07 14.51
CA VAL A 227 -10.23 13.35 13.80
C VAL A 227 -11.39 14.17 14.35
N THR A 228 -11.08 15.23 15.08
CA THR A 228 -12.06 16.14 15.72
C THR A 228 -12.43 17.30 14.81
N ASN A 229 -11.53 17.74 13.95
CA ASN A 229 -11.75 18.79 12.97
C ASN A 229 -11.10 18.46 11.62
N ILE A 230 -11.75 18.86 10.54
CA ILE A 230 -11.24 18.74 9.17
C ILE A 230 -11.35 20.12 8.55
N SER A 231 -10.23 20.69 8.13
CA SER A 231 -10.17 22.00 7.47
C SER A 231 -9.42 21.94 6.15
N GLY A 232 -9.63 22.95 5.30
CA GLY A 232 -9.08 23.00 3.94
C GLY A 232 -10.12 23.43 2.91
N GLY A 233 -9.73 23.37 1.64
CA GLY A 233 -10.52 23.83 0.50
C GLY A 233 -11.54 22.81 -0.03
N LYS A 234 -11.61 22.72 -1.36
CA LYS A 234 -12.55 21.88 -2.09
C LYS A 234 -12.35 20.39 -1.77
N GLU A 235 -11.12 19.94 -1.72
CA GLU A 235 -10.77 18.53 -1.49
C GLU A 235 -11.09 18.11 -0.05
N ALA A 236 -10.96 19.02 0.94
CA ALA A 236 -11.41 18.77 2.31
C ALA A 236 -12.93 18.59 2.40
N GLU A 237 -13.71 19.32 1.60
CA GLU A 237 -15.16 19.15 1.51
C GLU A 237 -15.53 17.81 0.88
N GLN A 238 -14.82 17.41 -0.18
CA GLN A 238 -15.00 16.09 -0.79
C GLN A 238 -14.69 14.96 0.21
N TYR A 239 -13.64 15.10 1.02
CA TYR A 239 -13.32 14.13 2.06
C TYR A 239 -14.42 14.06 3.14
N ARG A 240 -14.95 15.20 3.59
CA ARG A 240 -16.12 15.24 4.50
C ARG A 240 -17.33 14.52 3.89
N GLN A 241 -17.58 14.71 2.60
CA GLN A 241 -18.66 14.03 1.90
C GLN A 241 -18.47 12.52 1.85
N ILE A 242 -17.25 12.03 1.60
CA ILE A 242 -16.93 10.58 1.63
C ILE A 242 -17.24 10.00 3.03
N LEU A 243 -16.80 10.69 4.10
CA LEU A 243 -17.09 10.28 5.47
C LEU A 243 -18.60 10.26 5.78
N GLU A 244 -19.39 11.17 5.21
CA GLU A 244 -20.84 11.23 5.41
C GLU A 244 -21.61 10.18 4.60
N GLU A 245 -21.16 9.86 3.39
CA GLU A 245 -21.87 8.97 2.47
C GLU A 245 -21.50 7.49 2.67
N ASP A 246 -20.22 7.22 2.89
CA ASP A 246 -19.65 5.87 2.94
C ASP A 246 -19.05 5.50 4.31
N GLY A 247 -18.89 6.47 5.22
CA GLY A 247 -18.27 6.25 6.53
C GLY A 247 -19.22 5.74 7.60
N ASP A 248 -18.68 4.95 8.52
CA ASP A 248 -19.33 4.54 9.77
C ASP A 248 -18.84 5.36 10.97
N GLU A 249 -19.14 4.89 12.19
CA GLU A 249 -18.73 5.59 13.42
C GLU A 249 -17.22 5.64 13.63
N ASN A 250 -16.46 4.73 13.01
CA ASN A 250 -15.01 4.57 13.14
C ASN A 250 -14.24 5.16 11.95
N ALA A 251 -14.90 5.60 10.88
CA ALA A 251 -14.26 6.17 9.70
C ALA A 251 -13.33 7.38 9.97
N ARG A 252 -13.49 8.04 11.12
CA ARG A 252 -12.67 9.18 11.58
C ARG A 252 -11.53 8.79 12.51
N TYR A 253 -11.34 7.50 12.80
CA TYR A 253 -10.22 7.03 13.59
C TYR A 253 -8.90 7.34 12.88
N CYS A 254 -7.92 7.88 13.59
CA CYS A 254 -6.63 8.31 13.07
C CYS A 254 -5.55 8.18 14.16
N ALA A 255 -4.41 7.55 13.94
CA ALA A 255 -3.96 6.97 12.68
C ALA A 255 -4.29 5.47 12.62
N ALA A 256 -4.97 5.05 11.55
CA ALA A 256 -5.11 3.63 11.21
C ALA A 256 -3.75 3.04 10.83
N GLU A 257 -3.00 3.77 10.03
CA GLU A 257 -1.67 3.45 9.51
C GLU A 257 -0.79 4.71 9.53
N ILE A 258 0.49 4.56 9.87
CA ILE A 258 1.53 5.55 9.57
C ILE A 258 2.66 4.81 8.84
N ALA A 259 2.99 5.24 7.63
CA ALA A 259 4.00 4.54 6.83
C ALA A 259 4.89 5.48 6.01
N LEU A 260 6.19 5.14 5.99
CA LEU A 260 7.23 5.86 5.26
C LEU A 260 7.45 5.21 3.89
N GLY A 261 7.29 5.97 2.82
CA GLY A 261 7.57 5.55 1.46
C GLY A 261 9.08 5.41 1.21
N ILE A 262 9.49 4.35 0.51
CA ILE A 262 10.92 4.01 0.29
C ILE A 262 11.24 3.66 -1.17
N ASN A 263 10.31 3.90 -2.10
CA ASN A 263 10.54 3.65 -3.53
C ASN A 263 11.20 4.87 -4.20
N ASP A 264 12.51 4.76 -4.46
CA ASP A 264 13.33 5.80 -5.09
C ASP A 264 13.08 6.02 -6.59
N GLY A 265 12.17 5.23 -7.19
CA GLY A 265 11.69 5.44 -8.55
C GLY A 265 10.26 6.00 -8.62
N ALA A 266 9.54 6.08 -7.49
CA ALA A 266 8.18 6.60 -7.47
C ALA A 266 8.17 8.13 -7.46
N GLU A 267 7.16 8.68 -8.14
CA GLU A 267 6.92 10.12 -8.25
C GLU A 267 5.43 10.37 -8.01
N PHE A 268 5.08 11.51 -7.42
CA PHE A 268 3.68 11.88 -7.19
C PHE A 268 2.94 12.08 -8.53
N SER A 269 1.76 11.52 -8.61
CA SER A 269 0.95 11.46 -9.84
C SER A 269 -0.55 11.63 -9.59
N GLY A 270 -0.96 11.76 -8.33
CA GLY A 270 -2.35 11.72 -7.88
C GLY A 270 -2.92 10.30 -7.86
N ARG A 271 -2.08 9.27 -7.94
CA ARG A 271 -2.48 7.86 -7.92
C ARG A 271 -1.98 7.22 -6.64
N MET A 272 -2.92 6.85 -5.77
CA MET A 272 -2.58 6.36 -4.44
C MET A 272 -1.67 5.14 -4.48
N ARG A 273 -1.78 4.27 -5.50
CA ARG A 273 -0.90 3.09 -5.60
C ARG A 273 0.59 3.44 -5.60
N THR A 274 0.99 4.54 -6.22
CA THR A 274 2.41 4.95 -6.31
C THR A 274 2.76 6.08 -5.35
N ASP A 275 1.84 7.03 -5.13
CA ASP A 275 2.13 8.26 -4.38
C ASP A 275 2.47 7.97 -2.91
N LYS A 276 1.82 6.98 -2.29
CA LYS A 276 2.10 6.55 -0.91
C LYS A 276 3.43 5.82 -0.71
N LYS A 277 4.14 5.55 -1.81
CA LYS A 277 5.42 4.83 -1.82
C LYS A 277 6.60 5.71 -2.19
N VAL A 278 6.34 6.97 -2.55
CA VAL A 278 7.38 7.92 -2.93
C VAL A 278 8.44 7.99 -1.84
N TYR A 279 9.71 7.95 -2.25
CA TYR A 279 10.81 7.95 -1.31
C TYR A 279 10.76 9.16 -0.37
N GLY A 280 10.72 8.87 0.94
CA GLY A 280 10.69 9.87 2.00
C GLY A 280 9.35 10.54 2.24
N SER A 281 8.30 10.22 1.48
CA SER A 281 6.95 10.65 1.81
C SER A 281 6.40 9.83 2.98
N VAL A 282 5.41 10.37 3.68
CA VAL A 282 4.63 9.58 4.66
C VAL A 282 3.18 9.59 4.24
N HIS A 283 2.49 8.46 4.40
CA HIS A 283 1.04 8.49 4.46
C HIS A 283 0.56 8.16 5.86
N ILE A 284 -0.52 8.86 6.25
CA ILE A 284 -1.26 8.62 7.48
C ILE A 284 -2.70 8.33 7.08
N ALA A 285 -3.20 7.16 7.45
CA ALA A 285 -4.54 6.72 7.06
C ALA A 285 -5.57 6.94 8.17
N THR A 286 -6.83 7.15 7.77
CA THR A 286 -7.99 7.14 8.66
C THR A 286 -8.88 5.92 8.43
N GLY A 287 -9.57 5.47 9.48
CA GLY A 287 -10.56 4.40 9.41
C GLY A 287 -10.02 3.04 9.86
N ASP A 288 -10.25 2.00 9.05
CA ASP A 288 -10.03 0.60 9.40
C ASP A 288 -8.54 0.28 9.59
N ASN A 289 -8.20 -0.46 10.62
CA ASN A 289 -6.84 -0.94 10.86
C ASN A 289 -6.75 -2.44 11.21
N ILE A 290 -7.84 -3.21 11.07
CA ILE A 290 -7.87 -4.63 11.43
C ILE A 290 -6.83 -5.41 10.62
N ASP A 291 -6.78 -5.20 9.31
CA ASP A 291 -5.92 -5.97 8.42
C ASP A 291 -4.42 -5.64 8.53
N ILE A 292 -4.09 -4.57 9.27
CA ILE A 292 -2.72 -4.12 9.54
C ILE A 292 -2.32 -4.30 11.00
N GLY A 293 -3.17 -4.93 11.81
CA GLY A 293 -2.86 -5.41 13.16
C GLY A 293 -3.38 -4.53 14.29
N GLY A 294 -4.39 -3.70 14.05
CA GLY A 294 -5.13 -2.96 15.08
C GLY A 294 -6.51 -3.55 15.38
N ASP A 295 -7.29 -2.82 16.18
CA ASP A 295 -8.60 -3.26 16.72
C ASP A 295 -9.81 -2.44 16.22
N ILE A 296 -9.60 -1.49 15.31
CA ILE A 296 -10.63 -0.60 14.77
C ILE A 296 -11.14 -1.13 13.43
N GLU A 297 -12.35 -1.68 13.45
CA GLU A 297 -13.09 -2.06 12.24
C GLU A 297 -13.84 -0.85 11.67
N SER A 298 -13.69 -0.57 10.38
CA SER A 298 -14.40 0.51 9.68
C SER A 298 -14.71 0.16 8.21
N ASP A 299 -15.79 0.69 7.68
CA ASP A 299 -16.19 0.58 6.26
C ASP A 299 -15.22 1.33 5.32
N LEU A 300 -14.42 2.26 5.85
CA LEU A 300 -13.44 3.06 5.13
C LEU A 300 -12.01 2.86 5.64
N HIS A 301 -11.04 2.92 4.72
CA HIS A 301 -9.61 3.08 4.98
C HIS A 301 -9.05 4.08 3.95
N ILE A 302 -8.74 5.30 4.38
CA ILE A 302 -8.37 6.41 3.49
C ILE A 302 -6.93 6.82 3.78
N ASP A 303 -6.03 6.47 2.86
CA ASP A 303 -4.63 6.93 2.85
C ASP A 303 -4.57 8.41 2.44
N GLY A 304 -3.91 9.27 3.21
CA GLY A 304 -3.52 10.62 2.78
C GLY A 304 -2.02 10.86 2.89
N VAL A 305 -1.45 11.50 1.87
CA VAL A 305 0.00 11.62 1.66
C VAL A 305 0.53 12.99 2.06
N ILE A 306 1.63 12.96 2.81
CA ILE A 306 2.48 14.06 3.24
C ILE A 306 3.78 13.96 2.44
N GLY A 307 4.08 14.98 1.62
CA GLY A 307 5.07 14.88 0.56
C GLY A 307 6.52 14.86 1.02
N SER A 308 6.88 15.69 2.01
CA SER A 308 8.27 15.85 2.46
C SER A 308 8.39 16.07 3.97
N PRO A 309 7.90 15.13 4.80
CA PRO A 309 7.97 15.25 6.25
C PRO A 309 9.36 14.94 6.80
N THR A 310 9.57 15.36 8.04
CA THR A 310 10.58 14.84 8.94
C THR A 310 9.94 13.76 9.83
N VAL A 311 10.60 12.60 9.94
CA VAL A 311 10.09 11.44 10.71
C VAL A 311 11.08 11.07 11.80
N TRP A 312 10.58 10.86 13.00
CA TRP A 312 11.33 10.38 14.15
C TRP A 312 10.70 9.10 14.70
N VAL A 313 11.55 8.19 15.16
CA VAL A 313 11.18 7.13 16.10
C VAL A 313 12.01 7.32 17.35
N ASP A 314 11.35 7.55 18.47
CA ASP A 314 11.96 8.04 19.72
C ASP A 314 12.88 9.26 19.44
N ASP A 315 14.15 9.20 19.86
CA ASP A 315 15.14 10.26 19.61
C ASP A 315 15.87 10.13 18.25
N ARG A 316 15.51 9.13 17.42
CA ARG A 316 16.19 8.85 16.15
C ARG A 316 15.42 9.44 14.98
N LYS A 317 16.04 10.40 14.28
CA LYS A 317 15.53 10.91 13.01
C LYS A 317 15.71 9.87 11.90
N LEU A 318 14.62 9.49 11.25
CA LEU A 318 14.58 8.53 10.14
C LEU A 318 14.60 9.22 8.79
N ALA A 319 13.88 10.34 8.67
CA ALA A 319 13.85 11.18 7.49
C ALA A 319 13.87 12.66 7.89
N GLU A 320 14.46 13.50 7.05
CA GLU A 320 14.47 14.97 7.19
C GLU A 320 14.00 15.58 5.88
N ASP A 321 12.88 16.30 5.90
CA ASP A 321 12.31 17.02 4.75
C ASP A 321 12.20 16.14 3.48
N GLY A 322 11.72 14.89 3.64
CA GLY A 322 11.60 13.93 2.54
C GLY A 322 12.89 13.16 2.19
N GLU A 323 13.99 13.37 2.90
CA GLU A 323 15.24 12.62 2.71
C GLU A 323 15.44 11.57 3.80
N ILE A 324 15.43 10.29 3.44
CA ILE A 324 15.69 9.19 4.38
C ILE A 324 17.17 9.17 4.79
N LEU A 325 17.41 9.22 6.10
CA LEU A 325 18.74 9.27 6.72
C LEU A 325 19.27 7.89 7.14
N ILE A 326 18.48 6.83 6.94
CA ILE A 326 18.81 5.47 7.34
C ILE A 326 19.68 4.80 6.29
N GLU A 327 20.84 4.30 6.72
CA GLU A 327 21.69 3.49 5.85
C GLU A 327 21.05 2.11 5.57
N PRO A 328 21.03 1.64 4.32
CA PRO A 328 20.57 0.29 4.01
C PRO A 328 21.41 -0.76 4.73
N LYS A 329 20.82 -1.89 5.13
CA LYS A 329 21.60 -3.04 5.61
C LYS A 329 22.65 -3.48 4.59
N GLU A 330 23.76 -4.01 5.09
CA GLU A 330 24.77 -4.67 4.24
C GLU A 330 24.20 -5.97 3.63
N GLU A 331 24.79 -6.41 2.52
CA GLU A 331 24.45 -7.68 1.84
C GLU A 331 24.88 -8.93 2.63
#